data_AF-A0A969EZD1-F1
#
_entry.id   AF-A0A969EZD1-F1
#
_cell.length_a   1.000
_cell.length_b   1.000
_cell.length_c   1.000
_cell.angle_alpha   90.00
_cell.angle_beta   90.00
_cell.angle_gamma   90.00
#
_symmetry.space_group_name_H-M   'P 1'
#
loop_
_entity.id
_entity.type
_entity.pdbx_description
1 polymer ?
#
loop_
_entity_poly.entity_id
_entity_poly.type
_entity_poly.pdbx_seq_one_letter_code
_entity_poly.pdbx_strand_id
1 'polypeptide(L)' 'MIKHTQTWARDACGDLWLGFDPDEVISFGRHVHLTAREPSYLAQRNGFRVQIHTFDSPEGAHP' A
#
# COMPACT_ATOMS: atom_id res chain seq x y z
N MET A 1 -13.05 -15.03 -8.38
CA MET A 1 -12.32 -13.95 -7.70
C MET A 1 -13.18 -13.51 -6.52
N ILE A 2 -12.88 -14.04 -5.32
CA ILE A 2 -13.70 -13.80 -4.13
C ILE A 2 -13.30 -12.45 -3.55
N LYS A 3 -14.17 -11.45 -3.74
CA LYS A 3 -14.04 -10.12 -3.15
C LYS A 3 -14.33 -10.24 -1.64
N HIS A 4 -13.28 -10.14 -0.83
CA HIS A 4 -13.27 -9.55 0.50
C HIS A 4 -14.50 -9.77 1.41
N THR A 5 -14.88 -11.01 1.72
CA THR A 5 -15.77 -11.27 2.87
C THR A 5 -14.93 -11.48 4.14
N GLN A 6 -14.37 -10.37 4.62
CA GLN A 6 -13.62 -10.26 5.88
C GLN A 6 -14.56 -10.12 7.09
N THR A 7 -15.49 -11.06 7.27
CA THR A 7 -16.42 -11.00 8.40
C THR A 7 -15.71 -11.22 9.74
N TRP A 8 -14.72 -12.11 9.79
CA TRP A 8 -13.93 -12.40 11.00
C TRP A 8 -13.07 -11.21 11.49
N ALA A 9 -12.45 -10.46 10.58
CA ALA A 9 -11.56 -9.36 10.95
C ALA A 9 -12.31 -8.22 11.67
N ARG A 10 -13.59 -8.03 11.34
CA ARG A 10 -14.47 -7.01 11.90
C ARG A 10 -14.84 -7.31 13.36
N ASP A 11 -15.13 -8.58 13.66
CA ASP A 11 -15.56 -9.02 15.01
C ASP A 11 -14.38 -9.09 16.00
N ALA A 12 -13.16 -9.33 15.50
CA ALA A 12 -11.97 -9.49 16.35
C ALA A 12 -11.23 -8.18 16.68
N CYS A 13 -11.29 -7.17 15.81
CA CYS A 13 -10.45 -5.96 15.93
C CYS A 13 -11.20 -4.62 16.08
N GLY A 14 -12.53 -4.56 15.88
CA GLY A 14 -13.20 -3.28 15.68
C GLY A 14 -12.93 -2.72 14.27
N ASP A 15 -12.94 -1.39 14.08
CA ASP A 15 -12.91 -0.73 12.76
C ASP A 15 -12.01 -1.42 11.72
N LEU A 16 -12.66 -1.93 10.68
CA LEU A 16 -12.03 -2.68 9.61
C LEU A 16 -11.41 -1.73 8.60
N TRP A 17 -10.14 -1.38 8.80
CA TRP A 17 -9.38 -0.70 7.76
C TRP A 17 -8.78 -1.73 6.79
N LEU A 18 -9.30 -1.76 5.57
CA LEU A 18 -8.89 -2.68 4.51
C LEU A 18 -7.58 -2.26 3.79
N GLY A 19 -6.97 -1.14 4.22
CA GLY A 19 -5.88 -0.48 3.50
C GLY A 19 -6.39 0.43 2.38
N PHE A 20 -5.45 0.90 1.55
CA PHE A 20 -5.73 1.70 0.36
C PHE A 20 -5.53 0.85 -0.90
N ASP A 21 -6.27 1.17 -1.97
CA ASP A 21 -5.97 0.61 -3.28
C ASP A 21 -4.60 1.16 -3.75
N PRO A 22 -3.71 0.33 -4.33
CA PRO A 22 -2.42 0.79 -4.85
C PRO A 22 -2.52 2.02 -5.77
N ASP A 23 -3.55 2.09 -6.60
CA ASP A 23 -3.75 3.20 -7.53
C ASP A 23 -4.12 4.51 -6.80
N GLU A 24 -4.84 4.41 -5.68
CA GLU A 24 -5.14 5.57 -4.82
C GLU A 24 -3.87 6.13 -4.18
N VAL A 25 -2.98 5.26 -3.69
CA VAL A 25 -1.70 5.67 -3.10
C VAL A 25 -0.80 6.34 -4.13
N ILE A 26 -0.72 5.80 -5.35
CA ILE A 26 0.05 6.38 -6.45
C ILE A 26 -0.54 7.72 -6.89
N SER A 27 -1.87 7.80 -7.02
CA SER A 27 -2.59 9.03 -7.40
C SER A 27 -2.38 10.15 -6.38
N PHE A 28 -2.42 9.81 -5.09
CA PHE A 28 -2.12 10.74 -4.01
C PHE A 28 -0.68 11.25 -4.12
N GLY A 29 0.31 10.36 -4.30
CA GLY A 29 1.71 10.75 -4.48
C GLY A 29 1.90 11.75 -5.63
N ARG A 30 1.27 11.50 -6.78
CA ARG A 30 1.31 12.43 -7.93
C ARG A 30 0.70 13.80 -7.61
N HIS A 31 -0.40 13.85 -6.84
CA HIS A 31 -1.03 15.09 -6.43
C HIS A 31 -0.12 15.96 -5.55
N VAL A 32 0.74 15.34 -4.75
CA VAL A 32 1.75 16.04 -3.93
C VAL A 32 3.13 16.12 -4.61
N HIS A 33 3.15 15.97 -5.94
CA HIS A 33 4.35 16.08 -6.79
C HIS A 33 5.44 15.03 -6.51
N LEU A 34 5.10 13.90 -5.91
CA LEU A 34 6.00 12.76 -5.73
C LEU A 34 5.96 11.82 -6.94
N THR A 35 7.11 11.24 -7.27
CA THR A 35 7.23 10.23 -8.34
C THR A 35 7.28 8.83 -7.73
N ALA A 36 6.31 7.97 -8.07
CA ALA A 36 6.32 6.58 -7.63
C ALA A 36 7.40 5.77 -8.37
N ARG A 37 8.18 4.98 -7.62
CA ARG A 37 9.04 3.92 -8.17
C ARG A 37 8.25 2.64 -8.42
N GLU A 38 8.90 1.68 -9.09
CA GLU A 38 8.37 0.32 -9.20
C GLU A 38 8.11 -0.28 -7.80
N PRO A 39 6.90 -0.78 -7.51
CA PRO A 39 6.60 -1.40 -6.22
C PRO A 39 7.45 -2.64 -5.98
N SER A 40 7.85 -2.83 -4.72
CA SER A 40 8.56 -4.04 -4.29
C SER A 40 7.66 -4.90 -3.41
N TYR A 41 7.93 -6.21 -3.40
CA TYR A 41 7.15 -7.17 -2.63
C TYR A 41 8.06 -7.93 -1.67
N LEU A 42 7.73 -7.87 -0.38
CA LEU A 42 8.40 -8.63 0.65
C LEU A 42 7.56 -9.86 1.00
N ALA A 43 8.10 -11.05 0.73
CA ALA A 43 7.45 -12.31 1.11
C ALA A 43 7.72 -12.64 2.59
N GLN A 44 6.66 -13.04 3.31
CA GLN A 44 6.73 -13.47 4.69
C GLN A 44 6.68 -15.00 4.79
N ARG A 45 7.28 -15.57 5.84
CA ARG A 45 7.37 -17.03 6.04
C ARG A 45 6.03 -17.71 6.32
N ASN A 46 4.99 -16.93 6.61
CA ASN A 46 3.61 -17.37 6.85
C ASN A 46 2.75 -17.39 5.56
N GLY A 47 3.35 -17.21 4.38
CA GLY A 47 2.65 -17.24 3.09
C GLY A 47 2.01 -15.91 2.68
N PHE A 48 2.11 -14.87 3.50
CA PHE A 48 1.67 -13.52 3.14
C PHE A 48 2.77 -12.74 2.41
N ARG A 49 2.39 -11.65 1.73
CA ARG A 49 3.32 -10.69 1.12
C ARG A 49 2.91 -9.27 1.46
N VAL A 50 3.90 -8.41 1.66
CA VAL A 50 3.72 -6.96 1.84
C VAL A 50 4.16 -6.25 0.57
N GLN A 51 3.31 -5.36 0.06
CA GLN A 51 3.63 -4.47 -1.05
C GLN A 51 4.16 -3.15 -0.49
N ILE A 52 5.28 -2.68 -1.03
CA ILE A 52 5.95 -1.44 -0.61
C ILE A 52 6.01 -0.50 -1.80
N HIS A 53 5.40 0.68 -1.65
CA HIS A 53 5.50 1.79 -2.59
C HIS A 53 6.52 2.80 -2.09
N THR A 54 7.52 3.09 -2.92
CA THR A 54 8.54 4.11 -2.67
C THR A 54 8.29 5.30 -3.56
N PHE A 55 8.41 6.49 -3.00
CA PHE A 55 8.19 7.75 -3.70
C PHE A 55 9.43 8.62 -3.61
N ASP A 56 9.83 9.17 -4.75
CA ASP A 56 10.88 10.17 -4.84
C ASP A 56 10.28 11.56 -4.72
N SER A 57 10.89 12.38 -3.85
CA SER A 57 10.63 13.82 -3.81
C SER A 57 11.28 14.49 -5.02
N PRO A 58 10.65 15.52 -5.62
CA PRO A 58 11.25 16.29 -6.69
C PRO A 58 12.57 16.97 -6.26
N GLU A 59 12.78 17.17 -4.95
CA GLU A 59 13.99 17.77 -4.37
C GLU A 59 14.98 16.72 -3.81
N GLY A 60 14.73 15.43 -4.06
CA GLY A 60 15.46 14.27 -3.50
C GLY A 60 16.66 13.76 -4.29
N ALA A 61 17.23 14.54 -5.21
CA ALA A 61 18.67 14.48 -5.48
C ALA A 61 19.36 15.53 -4.59
N HIS A 62 19.22 15.39 -3.27
CA HIS A 62 20.05 16.12 -2.30
C HIS A 62 21.19 15.19 -1.83
N PRO A 63 22.41 15.74 -1.60
CA PRO A 63 23.70 15.04 -1.73
C PRO A 63 23.95 13.88 -0.77
#